data_AF-A0A0W0ZXZ3-F1
#
_entry.id   AF-A0A0W0ZXZ3-F1
#
_cell.length_a   1.000
_cell.length_b   1.000
_cell.length_c   1.000
_cell.angle_alpha   90.00
_cell.angle_beta   90.00
_cell.angle_gamma   90.00
#
_symmetry.space_group_name_H-M   'P 1'
#
loop_
_entity.id
_entity.type
_entity.pdbx_description
1 polymer ?
#
loop_
_entity_poly.entity_id
_entity_poly.type
_entity_poly.pdbx_seq_one_letter_code
_entity_poly.pdbx_strand_id
1 'polypeptide(L)'
;MASSQVEVKKIILNDKIIALVNKPGVHFDEIDGLLSEELTVVPGGKALDQLTDFIHLVSYIKAKCYSNPVLALQVFISENTNQETRKALIKAIGMAPAREDKIYELICFLAQKDKLTRYTQITHVTPLRFTIDEGGLAYTEECSDWYLIFDLFGLCKSLPSELIPLMAELLTTANPSMEDLRALEQFLKFIDKLDLLRKDIIETMLPQLRYKNSIEKLQSFLGYLQSNDLLYPNILKHTLLLLHHLDALKIFFNVYLQELQSARACQETLEKLNLFCQLSLPEKGSHDDVVPTNTPLHQAVIERNPFNLEHSLRLANSKLLLATSYDNTALILACKLADREAAKHILKKMRELKCDVNHADHHGMTALHWARFYHFDDLSMELIAAGANEELKTTNGKNCTYFAKHQFTLADFKIEGREIAEDFFKLKNCALTDIAFHADKIALNLKLTTSKEVLDLYQNDETAQIRSSNRFFLFFKTFRTRLVEWLGKQRELDYQSSSLESEQRVAPG
;
A
#
# COMPACT_ATOMS: atom_id res chain seq x y z
N MET A 1 29.03 7.92 53.58
CA MET A 1 30.00 8.91 53.05
C MET A 1 30.92 8.35 51.95
N ALA A 2 31.09 7.02 51.79
CA ALA A 2 31.88 6.44 50.69
C ALA A 2 31.16 6.47 49.32
N SER A 3 29.82 6.28 49.29
CA SER A 3 29.02 6.36 48.05
C SER A 3 29.17 7.70 47.33
N SER A 4 29.13 8.80 48.08
CA SER A 4 29.21 10.16 47.54
C SER A 4 30.59 10.49 46.94
N GLN A 5 31.69 9.94 47.48
CA GLN A 5 33.02 10.16 46.91
C GLN A 5 33.26 9.33 45.64
N VAL A 6 32.68 8.13 45.55
CA VAL A 6 32.76 7.28 44.36
C VAL A 6 31.91 7.86 43.22
N GLU A 7 30.72 8.38 43.54
CA GLU A 7 29.88 9.11 42.57
C GLU A 7 30.56 10.38 42.05
N VAL A 8 31.18 11.17 42.92
CA VAL A 8 31.93 12.38 42.51
C VAL A 8 33.11 12.03 41.61
N LYS A 9 33.88 10.98 41.91
CA LYS A 9 34.98 10.51 41.03
C LYS A 9 34.47 10.01 39.67
N LYS A 10 33.31 9.34 39.65
CA LYS A 10 32.68 8.85 38.41
C LYS A 10 32.22 9.99 37.51
N ILE A 11 31.66 11.05 38.09
CA ILE A 11 31.26 12.27 37.37
C ILE A 11 32.50 12.94 36.75
N ILE A 12 33.57 13.10 37.53
CA ILE A 12 34.83 13.72 37.07
C ILE A 12 35.47 12.93 35.91
N LEU A 13 35.47 11.59 35.97
CA LEU A 13 35.97 10.75 34.87
C LEU A 13 35.20 10.98 33.58
N ASN A 14 33.87 10.94 33.66
CA ASN A 14 33.01 11.11 32.50
C ASN A 14 33.20 12.51 31.90
N ASP A 15 33.30 13.54 32.73
CA ASP A 15 33.56 14.93 32.31
C ASP A 15 34.91 15.10 31.60
N LYS A 16 35.97 14.44 32.09
CA LYS A 16 37.29 14.45 31.44
C LYS A 16 37.28 13.78 30.06
N ILE A 17 36.67 12.59 29.96
CA ILE A 17 36.56 11.87 28.69
C ILE A 17 35.70 12.69 27.70
N ILE A 18 34.59 13.26 28.17
CA ILE A 18 33.72 14.13 27.37
C ILE A 18 34.48 15.35 26.86
N ALA A 19 35.24 16.03 27.71
CA ALA A 19 36.03 17.20 27.33
C ALA A 19 37.10 16.86 26.28
N LEU A 20 37.77 15.70 26.43
CA LEU A 20 38.82 15.28 25.52
C LEU A 20 38.26 14.84 24.15
N VAL A 21 37.22 14.01 24.13
CA VAL A 21 36.62 13.49 22.88
C VAL A 21 35.96 14.60 22.06
N ASN A 22 35.45 15.65 22.70
CA ASN A 22 34.84 16.80 22.01
C ASN A 22 35.87 17.89 21.61
N LYS A 23 37.16 17.70 21.93
CA LYS A 23 38.22 18.64 21.52
C LYS A 23 38.44 18.54 20.01
N PRO A 24 38.45 19.67 19.27
CA PRO A 24 38.75 19.65 17.84
C PRO A 24 40.17 19.12 17.58
N GLY A 25 40.30 18.15 16.68
CA GLY A 25 41.61 17.59 16.30
C GLY A 25 42.26 16.68 17.35
N VAL A 26 41.47 16.10 18.27
CA VAL A 26 41.99 15.14 19.27
C VAL A 26 42.72 13.97 18.62
N HIS A 27 43.94 13.69 19.08
CA HIS A 27 44.73 12.53 18.67
C HIS A 27 44.49 11.34 19.59
N PHE A 28 44.57 10.13 19.04
CA PHE A 28 44.43 8.89 19.82
C PHE A 28 45.48 8.75 20.94
N ASP A 29 46.67 9.32 20.75
CA ASP A 29 47.72 9.30 21.79
C ASP A 29 47.30 10.08 23.05
N GLU A 30 46.54 11.17 22.89
CA GLU A 30 45.98 11.91 24.04
C GLU A 30 44.90 11.08 24.76
N ILE A 31 44.09 10.34 23.99
CA ILE A 31 43.05 9.46 24.53
C ILE A 31 43.67 8.29 25.29
N ASP A 32 44.68 7.63 24.72
CA ASP A 32 45.38 6.52 25.36
C ASP A 32 46.10 6.94 26.64
N GLY A 33 46.67 8.16 26.65
CA GLY A 33 47.28 8.75 27.85
C GLY A 33 46.27 8.89 28.99
N LEU A 34 45.10 9.48 28.71
CA LEU A 34 44.02 9.63 29.70
C LEU A 34 43.51 8.25 30.18
N LEU A 35 43.32 7.29 29.28
CA LEU A 35 42.83 5.96 29.63
C LEU A 35 43.80 5.18 30.52
N SER A 36 45.11 5.31 30.25
CA SER A 36 46.16 4.67 31.05
C SER A 36 46.22 5.24 32.46
N GLU A 37 46.07 6.55 32.62
CA GLU A 37 46.01 7.19 33.93
C GLU A 37 44.77 6.73 34.72
N GLU A 38 43.59 6.76 34.10
CA GLU A 38 42.34 6.48 34.79
C GLU A 38 42.15 4.98 35.13
N LEU A 39 42.71 4.06 34.33
CA LEU A 39 42.78 2.63 34.65
C LEU A 39 43.42 2.34 36.02
N THR A 40 44.35 3.19 36.47
CA THR A 40 45.03 3.04 37.77
C THR A 40 44.20 3.57 38.96
N VAL A 41 43.17 4.38 38.68
CA VAL A 41 42.42 5.16 39.68
C VAL A 41 40.99 4.65 39.86
N VAL A 42 40.39 4.06 38.83
CA VAL A 42 38.99 3.65 38.83
C VAL A 42 38.75 2.38 39.68
N PRO A 43 37.84 2.41 40.67
CA PRO A 43 37.51 1.23 41.47
C PRO A 43 36.73 0.19 40.66
N GLY A 44 36.86 -1.09 41.04
CA GLY A 44 36.17 -2.20 40.38
C GLY A 44 34.64 -2.12 40.40
N GLY A 45 34.00 -2.87 39.51
CA GLY A 45 32.54 -2.89 39.31
C GLY A 45 32.10 -2.06 38.10
N LYS A 46 30.85 -1.56 38.10
CA LYS A 46 30.22 -0.94 36.91
C LYS A 46 31.02 0.21 36.26
N ALA A 47 31.85 0.93 37.03
CA ALA A 47 32.68 2.01 36.49
C ALA A 47 33.88 1.47 35.70
N LEU A 48 34.51 0.41 36.19
CA LEU A 48 35.59 -0.28 35.48
C LEU A 48 35.07 -0.99 34.22
N ASP A 49 33.87 -1.57 34.28
CA ASP A 49 33.23 -2.19 33.11
C ASP A 49 33.01 -1.17 31.98
N GLN A 50 32.48 0.02 32.32
CA GLN A 50 32.27 1.11 31.37
C GLN A 50 33.58 1.64 30.77
N LEU A 51 34.64 1.74 31.58
CA LEU A 51 35.98 2.13 31.11
C LEU A 51 36.56 1.07 30.17
N THR A 52 36.39 -0.21 30.48
CA THR A 52 36.87 -1.34 29.67
C THR A 52 36.16 -1.39 28.33
N ASP A 53 34.83 -1.22 28.32
CA ASP A 53 34.01 -1.09 27.13
C ASP A 53 34.50 0.06 26.22
N PHE A 54 34.82 1.22 26.80
CA PHE A 54 35.36 2.36 26.07
C PHE A 54 36.76 2.08 25.50
N ILE A 55 37.64 1.40 26.25
CA ILE A 55 38.97 0.98 25.76
C ILE A 55 38.85 0.02 24.57
N HIS A 56 37.91 -0.93 24.63
CA HIS A 56 37.64 -1.83 23.50
C HIS A 56 37.21 -1.06 22.27
N LEU A 57 36.29 -0.09 22.43
CA LEU A 57 35.84 0.78 21.34
C LEU A 57 37.01 1.54 20.69
N VAL A 58 37.84 2.20 21.49
CA VAL A 58 39.03 2.94 21.03
C VAL A 58 39.97 2.01 20.26
N SER A 59 40.24 0.82 20.81
CA SER A 59 41.12 -0.17 20.19
C SER A 59 40.62 -0.62 18.82
N TYR A 60 39.32 -0.92 18.69
CA TYR A 60 38.73 -1.30 17.39
C TYR A 60 38.80 -0.17 16.38
N ILE A 61 38.47 1.06 16.77
CA ILE A 61 38.49 2.22 15.87
C ILE A 61 39.91 2.48 15.34
N LYS A 62 40.92 2.44 16.22
CA LYS A 62 42.34 2.58 15.84
C LYS A 62 42.76 1.51 14.84
N ALA A 63 42.41 0.25 15.09
CA ALA A 63 42.78 -0.87 14.22
C ALA A 63 42.14 -0.78 12.83
N LYS A 64 40.94 -0.18 12.71
CA LYS A 64 40.15 -0.18 11.47
C LYS A 64 40.36 1.05 10.59
N CYS A 65 41.00 2.12 11.10
CA CYS A 65 41.44 3.30 10.33
C CYS A 65 40.31 4.01 9.55
N TYR A 66 39.22 4.39 10.22
CA TYR A 66 38.13 5.19 9.62
C TYR A 66 38.52 6.67 9.46
N SER A 67 37.91 7.37 8.51
CA SER A 67 38.20 8.78 8.20
C SER A 67 37.75 9.75 9.30
N ASN A 68 36.64 9.45 9.98
CA ASN A 68 36.15 10.23 11.13
C ASN A 68 36.03 9.34 12.38
N PRO A 69 37.14 8.96 13.01
CA PRO A 69 37.14 7.95 14.06
C PRO A 69 36.50 8.42 15.39
N VAL A 70 36.34 9.73 15.57
CA VAL A 70 35.84 10.34 16.81
C VAL A 70 34.32 10.19 16.96
N LEU A 71 33.59 10.02 15.85
CA LEU A 71 32.13 9.98 15.85
C LEU A 71 31.57 8.90 16.79
N ALA A 72 32.05 7.66 16.67
CA ALA A 72 31.61 6.56 17.53
C ALA A 72 31.94 6.81 19.01
N LEU A 73 33.08 7.45 19.31
CA LEU A 73 33.45 7.80 20.68
C LEU A 73 32.44 8.82 21.25
N GLN A 74 32.09 9.85 20.47
CA GLN A 74 31.07 10.85 20.83
C GLN A 74 29.71 10.20 21.11
N VAL A 75 29.30 9.23 20.28
CA VAL A 75 28.05 8.49 20.50
C VAL A 75 28.10 7.68 21.79
N PHE A 76 29.23 7.02 22.07
CA PHE A 76 29.37 6.21 23.29
C PHE A 76 29.25 7.04 24.57
N ILE A 77 29.90 8.21 24.62
CA ILE A 77 29.94 9.08 25.81
C ILE A 77 28.67 9.91 25.99
N SER A 78 27.81 10.01 24.97
CA SER A 78 26.58 10.79 25.04
C SER A 78 25.67 10.27 26.16
N GLU A 79 25.08 11.20 26.91
CA GLU A 79 24.09 10.88 27.96
C GLU A 79 22.83 10.24 27.38
N ASN A 80 22.50 10.54 26.13
CA ASN A 80 21.33 10.02 25.43
C ASN A 80 21.49 8.56 24.98
N THR A 81 22.70 8.00 25.04
CA THR A 81 22.98 6.63 24.60
C THR A 81 22.79 5.65 25.75
N ASN A 82 21.85 4.72 25.62
CA ASN A 82 21.59 3.73 26.66
C ASN A 82 22.71 2.66 26.75
N GLN A 83 22.72 1.86 27.83
CA GLN A 83 23.77 0.86 28.06
C GLN A 83 23.80 -0.25 27.00
N GLU A 84 22.65 -0.69 26.51
CA GLU A 84 22.57 -1.77 25.51
C GLU A 84 23.07 -1.29 24.14
N THR A 85 22.77 -0.04 23.77
CA THR A 85 23.28 0.59 22.55
C THR A 85 24.79 0.82 22.61
N ARG A 86 25.36 1.13 23.78
CA ARG A 86 26.82 1.19 23.96
C ARG A 86 27.49 -0.17 23.69
N LYS A 87 26.94 -1.25 24.21
CA LYS A 87 27.43 -2.62 23.94
C LYS A 87 27.25 -2.99 22.46
N ALA A 88 26.09 -2.67 21.89
CA ALA A 88 25.80 -2.89 20.49
C ALA A 88 26.78 -2.14 19.58
N LEU A 89 27.14 -0.90 19.94
CA LEU A 89 28.11 -0.07 19.21
C LEU A 89 29.49 -0.72 19.17
N ILE A 90 29.99 -1.19 20.32
CA ILE A 90 31.28 -1.90 20.39
C ILE A 90 31.26 -3.15 19.51
N LYS A 91 30.21 -3.97 19.64
CA LYS A 91 30.05 -5.20 18.86
C LYS A 91 29.99 -4.92 17.35
N ALA A 92 29.17 -3.95 16.95
CA ALA A 92 29.01 -3.54 15.56
C ALA A 92 30.32 -3.04 14.94
N ILE A 93 31.07 -2.20 15.65
CA ILE A 93 32.36 -1.68 15.16
C ILE A 93 33.42 -2.78 15.11
N GLY A 94 33.41 -3.73 16.05
CA GLY A 94 34.26 -4.91 15.99
C GLY A 94 34.01 -5.75 14.73
N MET A 95 32.74 -5.92 14.36
CA MET A 95 32.30 -6.66 13.17
C MET A 95 32.49 -5.88 11.85
N ALA A 96 32.60 -4.56 11.90
CA ALA A 96 32.72 -3.73 10.72
C ALA A 96 34.07 -3.93 9.98
N PRO A 97 34.07 -3.91 8.65
CA PRO A 97 35.30 -3.98 7.85
C PRO A 97 36.16 -2.72 8.01
N ALA A 98 37.48 -2.89 7.87
CA ALA A 98 38.43 -1.78 7.98
C ALA A 98 38.29 -0.81 6.79
N ARG A 99 38.48 0.49 7.04
CA ARG A 99 38.44 1.57 6.04
C ARG A 99 37.11 1.70 5.28
N GLU A 100 36.02 1.19 5.84
CA GLU A 100 34.69 1.25 5.23
C GLU A 100 33.83 2.29 5.96
N ASP A 101 34.08 3.56 5.63
CA ASP A 101 33.48 4.71 6.31
C ASP A 101 31.95 4.71 6.25
N LYS A 102 31.36 4.27 5.13
CA LYS A 102 29.89 4.18 4.97
C LYS A 102 29.23 3.29 6.00
N ILE A 103 29.85 2.14 6.29
CA ILE A 103 29.36 1.18 7.29
C ILE A 103 29.54 1.77 8.69
N TYR A 104 30.71 2.35 8.95
CA TYR A 104 31.01 3.00 10.22
C TYR A 104 30.03 4.14 10.53
N GLU A 105 29.75 5.01 9.56
CA GLU A 105 28.79 6.11 9.67
C GLU A 105 27.38 5.59 9.94
N LEU A 106 26.92 4.55 9.22
CA LEU A 106 25.62 3.94 9.46
C LEU A 106 25.48 3.42 10.91
N ILE A 107 26.50 2.70 11.40
CA ILE A 107 26.52 2.19 12.78
C ILE A 107 26.39 3.35 13.76
N CYS A 108 27.14 4.44 13.55
CA CYS A 108 27.10 5.61 14.42
C CYS A 108 25.72 6.28 14.40
N PHE A 109 25.11 6.47 13.23
CA PHE A 109 23.77 7.07 13.12
C PHE A 109 22.69 6.22 13.80
N LEU A 110 22.72 4.89 13.62
CA LEU A 110 21.78 3.99 14.28
C LEU A 110 21.96 3.97 15.80
N ALA A 111 23.20 4.09 16.28
CA ALA A 111 23.50 4.19 17.70
C ALA A 111 23.03 5.53 18.30
N GLN A 112 23.20 6.65 17.59
CA GLN A 112 22.68 7.97 18.03
C GLN A 112 21.16 7.98 18.21
N LYS A 113 20.44 7.14 17.46
CA LYS A 113 18.97 7.02 17.52
C LYS A 113 18.49 5.88 18.42
N ASP A 114 19.40 5.20 19.11
CA ASP A 114 19.10 4.08 20.01
C ASP A 114 18.44 2.88 19.30
N LYS A 115 18.76 2.69 18.01
CA LYS A 115 18.18 1.62 17.16
C LYS A 115 19.16 0.53 16.75
N LEU A 116 20.46 0.71 17.03
CA LEU A 116 21.50 -0.24 16.64
C LEU A 116 21.32 -1.64 17.26
N THR A 117 20.87 -1.68 18.51
CA THR A 117 20.75 -2.91 19.33
C THR A 117 20.03 -4.04 18.59
N ARG A 118 18.91 -3.73 17.92
CA ARG A 118 18.13 -4.69 17.12
C ARG A 118 18.98 -5.44 16.11
N TYR A 119 19.82 -4.72 15.37
CA TYR A 119 20.60 -5.30 14.26
C TYR A 119 21.77 -6.16 14.75
N THR A 120 22.23 -5.93 15.98
CA THR A 120 23.34 -6.66 16.62
C THR A 120 22.92 -7.88 17.45
N GLN A 121 21.60 -8.09 17.65
CA GLN A 121 21.05 -9.14 18.51
C GLN A 121 20.26 -10.22 17.76
N ILE A 122 19.71 -9.93 16.57
CA ILE A 122 18.91 -10.91 15.80
C ILE A 122 19.85 -11.85 15.04
N THR A 123 19.82 -13.15 15.38
CA THR A 123 20.57 -14.23 14.70
C THR A 123 19.59 -15.15 13.96
N HIS A 124 19.91 -15.56 12.72
CA HIS A 124 18.94 -16.24 11.83
C HIS A 124 19.25 -17.71 11.49
N VAL A 125 20.17 -18.40 12.18
CA VAL A 125 20.51 -19.80 11.85
C VAL A 125 20.22 -20.73 13.03
N THR A 126 19.58 -21.87 12.76
CA THR A 126 19.57 -23.03 13.64
C THR A 126 21.02 -23.36 14.01
N PRO A 127 21.38 -23.51 15.30
CA PRO A 127 22.78 -23.68 15.68
C PRO A 127 23.43 -24.83 14.91
N LEU A 128 24.49 -24.54 14.17
CA LEU A 128 25.33 -25.59 13.62
C LEU A 128 26.11 -26.18 14.78
N ARG A 129 25.85 -27.45 15.08
CA ARG A 129 26.52 -28.22 16.12
C ARG A 129 27.64 -29.02 15.48
N PHE A 130 28.87 -28.75 15.88
CA PHE A 130 30.01 -29.58 15.50
C PHE A 130 30.61 -30.16 16.77
N THR A 131 30.83 -31.47 16.77
CA THR A 131 31.59 -32.16 17.82
C THR A 131 33.05 -32.20 17.39
N ILE A 132 33.90 -31.51 18.14
CA ILE A 132 35.36 -31.56 17.96
C ILE A 132 35.88 -32.58 18.98
N ASP A 133 36.58 -33.60 18.51
CA ASP A 133 37.18 -34.64 19.36
C ASP A 133 38.70 -34.46 19.36
N GLU A 134 39.20 -33.79 20.40
CA GLU A 134 40.64 -33.72 20.69
C GLU A 134 40.92 -34.48 21.98
N GLY A 135 41.66 -35.59 21.87
CA GLY A 135 42.27 -36.24 23.03
C GLY A 135 41.29 -36.85 24.05
N GLY A 136 40.11 -37.31 23.61
CA GLY A 136 39.17 -38.05 24.46
C GLY A 136 38.21 -37.18 25.27
N LEU A 137 38.17 -35.88 25.01
CA LEU A 137 37.14 -34.95 25.49
C LEU A 137 36.42 -34.35 24.28
N ALA A 138 35.30 -34.95 23.89
CA ALA A 138 34.42 -34.38 22.89
C ALA A 138 33.64 -33.22 23.50
N TYR A 139 33.84 -32.00 23.00
CA TYR A 139 32.95 -30.89 23.29
C TYR A 139 32.24 -30.43 22.02
N THR A 140 30.97 -30.06 22.20
CA THR A 140 30.10 -29.58 21.13
C THR A 140 30.20 -28.07 21.09
N GLU A 141 30.75 -27.50 20.02
CA GLU A 141 30.62 -26.07 19.76
C GLU A 141 29.31 -25.80 19.01
N GLU A 142 28.50 -24.89 19.56
CA GLU A 142 27.34 -24.31 18.87
C GLU A 142 27.75 -22.99 18.24
N CYS A 143 27.80 -22.96 16.91
CA CYS A 143 27.98 -21.71 16.17
C CYS A 143 26.60 -21.26 15.66
N SER A 144 25.92 -20.41 16.43
CA SER A 144 24.79 -19.62 15.94
C SER A 144 25.31 -18.22 15.72
N ASP A 145 25.35 -17.68 14.50
CA ASP A 145 25.38 -16.23 14.25
C ASP A 145 25.26 -15.89 12.75
N TRP A 146 24.08 -15.45 12.32
CA TRP A 146 23.97 -14.57 11.14
C TRP A 146 23.15 -13.36 11.54
N TYR A 147 23.86 -12.24 11.76
CA TYR A 147 23.28 -10.99 12.26
C TYR A 147 22.69 -10.15 11.14
N LEU A 148 21.52 -9.55 11.38
CA LEU A 148 20.87 -8.59 10.46
C LEU A 148 21.80 -7.41 10.09
N ILE A 149 22.79 -7.10 10.94
CA ILE A 149 23.81 -6.09 10.65
C ILE A 149 24.67 -6.42 9.43
N PHE A 150 24.88 -7.69 9.08
CA PHE A 150 25.65 -8.05 7.88
C PHE A 150 24.89 -7.76 6.59
N ASP A 151 23.55 -7.91 6.58
CA ASP A 151 22.73 -7.42 5.47
C ASP A 151 22.85 -5.91 5.31
N LEU A 152 22.87 -5.16 6.41
CA LEU A 152 23.11 -3.71 6.39
C LEU A 152 24.48 -3.37 5.80
N PHE A 153 25.52 -4.14 6.15
CA PHE A 153 26.85 -3.93 5.58
C PHE A 153 26.86 -4.20 4.07
N GLY A 154 26.16 -5.24 3.62
CA GLY A 154 25.95 -5.52 2.19
C GLY A 154 25.27 -4.35 1.48
N LEU A 155 24.18 -3.85 2.05
CA LEU A 155 23.44 -2.68 1.55
C LEU A 155 24.33 -1.44 1.40
N CYS A 156 25.14 -1.12 2.42
CA CYS A 156 26.03 0.03 2.43
C CYS A 156 27.12 -0.01 1.35
N LYS A 157 27.61 -1.20 0.97
CA LYS A 157 28.69 -1.32 -0.01
C LYS A 157 28.29 -0.77 -1.37
N SER A 158 27.05 -0.99 -1.80
CA SER A 158 26.52 -0.48 -3.07
C SER A 158 26.04 0.97 -3.04
N LEU A 159 25.98 1.62 -1.87
CA LEU A 159 25.40 2.95 -1.72
C LEU A 159 26.45 4.08 -1.85
N PRO A 160 26.11 5.21 -2.50
CA PRO A 160 26.82 6.48 -2.32
C PRO A 160 26.80 6.93 -0.86
N SER A 161 27.88 7.58 -0.39
CA SER A 161 28.00 8.07 0.99
C SER A 161 26.88 9.06 1.36
N GLU A 162 26.45 9.89 0.41
CA GLU A 162 25.37 10.88 0.61
C GLU A 162 24.01 10.26 0.98
N LEU A 163 23.79 8.98 0.67
CA LEU A 163 22.55 8.27 0.97
C LEU A 163 22.57 7.57 2.34
N ILE A 164 23.73 7.44 2.98
CA ILE A 164 23.87 6.77 4.28
C ILE A 164 22.98 7.41 5.36
N PRO A 165 22.88 8.75 5.49
CA PRO A 165 21.96 9.35 6.47
C PRO A 165 20.49 9.03 6.20
N LEU A 166 20.06 8.98 4.92
CA LEU A 166 18.69 8.64 4.54
C LEU A 166 18.37 7.17 4.87
N MET A 167 19.32 6.27 4.62
CA MET A 167 19.16 4.86 5.01
C MET A 167 19.10 4.71 6.52
N ALA A 168 19.91 5.44 7.28
CA ALA A 168 19.84 5.45 8.73
C ALA A 168 18.46 5.94 9.24
N GLU A 169 17.91 6.99 8.62
CA GLU A 169 16.57 7.49 8.93
C GLU A 169 15.47 6.46 8.65
N LEU A 170 15.53 5.80 7.49
CA LEU A 170 14.61 4.72 7.13
C LEU A 170 14.67 3.60 8.17
N LEU A 171 15.87 3.12 8.50
CA LEU A 171 16.10 2.02 9.44
C LEU A 171 15.80 2.37 10.90
N THR A 172 15.69 3.67 11.20
CA THR A 172 15.29 4.18 12.52
C THR A 172 13.76 4.25 12.66
N THR A 173 13.07 4.57 11.56
CA THR A 173 11.61 4.76 11.53
C THR A 173 10.85 3.48 11.16
N ALA A 174 11.51 2.54 10.49
CA ALA A 174 10.97 1.23 10.12
C ALA A 174 11.65 0.10 10.91
N ASN A 175 10.98 -1.06 10.97
CA ASN A 175 11.53 -2.29 11.53
C ASN A 175 11.60 -3.37 10.43
N PRO A 176 12.47 -3.20 9.41
CA PRO A 176 12.53 -4.13 8.29
C PRO A 176 12.95 -5.53 8.76
N SER A 177 12.40 -6.53 8.09
CA SER A 177 12.86 -7.91 8.09
C SER A 177 14.06 -8.08 7.14
N MET A 178 14.68 -9.26 7.16
CA MET A 178 15.75 -9.58 6.21
C MET A 178 15.25 -9.58 4.76
N GLU A 179 14.00 -10.01 4.53
CA GLU A 179 13.39 -9.93 3.19
C GLU A 179 13.21 -8.48 2.73
N ASP A 180 12.83 -7.57 3.64
CA ASP A 180 12.69 -6.15 3.33
C ASP A 180 14.04 -5.52 2.96
N LEU A 181 15.11 -5.84 3.71
CA LEU A 181 16.46 -5.35 3.42
C LEU A 181 16.98 -5.85 2.06
N ARG A 182 16.74 -7.12 1.74
CA ARG A 182 17.10 -7.70 0.43
C ARG A 182 16.32 -7.05 -0.70
N ALA A 183 15.02 -6.81 -0.52
CA ALA A 183 14.19 -6.11 -1.48
C ALA A 183 14.71 -4.67 -1.70
N LEU A 184 15.06 -3.97 -0.62
CA LEU A 184 15.65 -2.64 -0.68
C LEU A 184 16.98 -2.62 -1.44
N GLU A 185 17.88 -3.57 -1.16
CA GLU A 185 19.16 -3.69 -1.87
C GLU A 185 18.95 -3.92 -3.38
N GLN A 186 18.05 -4.83 -3.75
CA GLN A 186 17.70 -5.10 -5.15
C GLN A 186 17.10 -3.87 -5.84
N PHE A 187 16.22 -3.16 -5.14
CA PHE A 187 15.62 -1.93 -5.62
C PHE A 187 16.68 -0.84 -5.88
N LEU A 188 17.61 -0.63 -4.95
CA LEU A 188 18.67 0.37 -5.12
C LEU A 188 19.57 0.03 -6.32
N LYS A 189 19.92 -1.25 -6.51
CA LYS A 189 20.64 -1.71 -7.72
C LYS A 189 19.83 -1.49 -9.00
N PHE A 190 18.51 -1.64 -8.93
CA PHE A 190 17.63 -1.34 -10.06
C PHE A 190 17.62 0.16 -10.38
N ILE A 191 17.47 1.02 -9.36
CA ILE A 191 17.49 2.48 -9.48
C ILE A 191 18.83 3.01 -9.99
N ASP A 192 19.94 2.41 -9.56
CA ASP A 192 21.29 2.74 -10.04
C ASP A 192 21.41 2.51 -11.56
N LYS A 193 20.88 1.38 -12.06
CA LYS A 193 20.83 1.10 -13.51
C LYS A 193 19.97 2.08 -14.31
N LEU A 194 19.10 2.84 -13.65
CA LEU A 194 18.28 3.89 -14.27
C LEU A 194 18.92 5.28 -14.17
N ASP A 195 20.12 5.40 -13.60
CA ASP A 195 20.77 6.67 -13.29
C ASP A 195 19.93 7.59 -12.36
N LEU A 196 19.09 6.98 -11.52
CA LEU A 196 18.18 7.68 -10.59
C LEU A 196 18.66 7.62 -9.12
N LEU A 197 19.84 7.05 -8.85
CA LEU A 197 20.40 6.89 -7.49
C LEU A 197 21.00 8.20 -6.95
N ARG A 198 20.14 9.20 -6.77
CA ARG A 198 20.49 10.54 -6.29
C ARG A 198 19.72 10.88 -5.01
N LYS A 199 20.33 11.70 -4.14
CA LYS A 199 19.77 12.05 -2.83
C LYS A 199 18.36 12.63 -2.91
N ASP A 200 18.14 13.59 -3.81
CA ASP A 200 16.83 14.25 -4.03
C ASP A 200 15.72 13.26 -4.37
N ILE A 201 16.01 12.28 -5.23
CA ILE A 201 15.03 11.27 -5.66
C ILE A 201 14.76 10.27 -4.54
N ILE A 202 15.82 9.70 -3.95
CA ILE A 202 15.68 8.67 -2.91
C ILE A 202 14.97 9.22 -1.68
N GLU A 203 15.22 10.49 -1.32
CA GLU A 203 14.51 11.17 -0.23
C GLU A 203 13.00 11.21 -0.48
N THR A 204 12.55 11.54 -1.70
CA THR A 204 11.12 11.51 -2.03
C THR A 204 10.50 10.10 -2.02
N MET A 205 11.31 9.08 -2.31
CA MET A 205 10.87 7.67 -2.31
C MET A 205 10.86 7.04 -0.91
N LEU A 206 11.57 7.63 0.06
CA LEU A 206 11.84 7.04 1.38
C LEU A 206 10.62 6.42 2.07
N PRO A 207 9.42 7.05 2.07
CA PRO A 207 8.23 6.45 2.70
C PRO A 207 7.81 5.11 2.09
N GLN A 208 8.07 4.89 0.80
CA GLN A 208 7.73 3.65 0.08
C GLN A 208 8.81 2.56 0.23
N LEU A 209 9.99 2.90 0.74
CA LEU A 209 11.15 2.00 0.84
C LEU A 209 11.22 1.19 2.15
N ARG A 210 10.14 1.21 2.95
CA ARG A 210 10.13 0.61 4.29
C ARG A 210 9.94 -0.91 4.29
N TYR A 211 9.14 -1.41 3.36
CA TYR A 211 8.69 -2.80 3.33
C TYR A 211 8.68 -3.35 1.91
N LYS A 212 8.99 -4.63 1.78
CA LYS A 212 9.09 -5.38 0.51
C LYS A 212 7.92 -5.11 -0.42
N ASN A 213 6.68 -5.25 0.05
CA ASN A 213 5.50 -5.06 -0.78
C ASN A 213 5.42 -3.65 -1.41
N SER A 214 5.76 -2.62 -0.63
CA SER A 214 5.77 -1.23 -1.12
C SER A 214 6.94 -0.98 -2.08
N ILE A 215 8.11 -1.54 -1.78
CA ILE A 215 9.31 -1.49 -2.63
C ILE A 215 9.02 -2.14 -3.98
N GLU A 216 8.47 -3.36 -3.99
CA GLU A 216 8.15 -4.11 -5.20
C GLU A 216 7.07 -3.40 -6.05
N LYS A 217 6.05 -2.81 -5.41
CA LYS A 217 5.06 -1.97 -6.10
C LYS A 217 5.70 -0.77 -6.77
N LEU A 218 6.55 -0.03 -6.06
CA LEU A 218 7.28 1.11 -6.60
C LEU A 218 8.20 0.68 -7.75
N GLN A 219 8.95 -0.41 -7.58
CA GLN A 219 9.83 -0.97 -8.60
C GLN A 219 9.05 -1.35 -9.87
N SER A 220 7.91 -2.02 -9.71
CA SER A 220 7.02 -2.39 -10.82
C SER A 220 6.54 -1.16 -11.58
N PHE A 221 6.15 -0.11 -10.86
CA PHE A 221 5.70 1.14 -11.47
C PHE A 221 6.83 1.87 -12.22
N LEU A 222 8.02 1.99 -11.63
CA LEU A 222 9.17 2.59 -12.31
C LEU A 222 9.63 1.77 -13.53
N GLY A 223 9.60 0.44 -13.43
CA GLY A 223 9.85 -0.45 -14.57
C GLY A 223 8.81 -0.30 -15.68
N TYR A 224 7.54 -0.05 -15.32
CA TYR A 224 6.50 0.30 -16.29
C TYR A 224 6.81 1.62 -16.99
N LEU A 225 7.19 2.67 -16.25
CA LEU A 225 7.57 3.96 -16.85
C LEU A 225 8.78 3.80 -17.77
N GLN A 226 9.79 3.02 -17.36
CA GLN A 226 10.96 2.73 -18.18
C GLN A 226 10.59 2.06 -19.50
N SER A 227 9.79 1.00 -19.42
CA SER A 227 9.41 0.18 -20.59
C SER A 227 8.56 0.93 -21.62
N ASN A 228 8.03 2.10 -21.25
CA ASN A 228 7.19 2.95 -22.08
C ASN A 228 7.86 4.30 -22.44
N ASP A 229 9.16 4.44 -22.16
CA ASP A 229 9.97 5.64 -22.41
C ASP A 229 9.46 6.91 -21.68
N LEU A 230 8.94 6.74 -20.47
CA LEU A 230 8.36 7.83 -19.65
C LEU A 230 9.27 8.31 -18.50
N LEU A 231 10.49 7.78 -18.37
CA LEU A 231 11.45 8.17 -17.33
C LEU A 231 12.26 9.41 -17.72
N TYR A 232 11.60 10.56 -17.87
CA TYR A 232 12.28 11.85 -18.08
C TYR A 232 11.91 12.87 -16.99
N PRO A 233 12.72 13.93 -16.80
CA PRO A 233 12.65 14.78 -15.61
C PRO A 233 11.27 15.39 -15.32
N ASN A 234 10.51 15.77 -16.37
CA ASN A 234 9.19 16.35 -16.19
C ASN A 234 8.20 15.35 -15.55
N ILE A 235 8.11 14.13 -16.08
CA ILE A 235 7.25 13.08 -15.52
C ILE A 235 7.67 12.73 -14.10
N LEU A 236 8.97 12.55 -13.85
CA LEU A 236 9.48 12.25 -12.51
C LEU A 236 9.09 13.34 -11.51
N LYS A 237 9.26 14.62 -11.85
CA LYS A 237 8.90 15.74 -10.97
C LYS A 237 7.44 15.68 -10.51
N HIS A 238 6.51 15.38 -11.41
CA HIS A 238 5.09 15.27 -11.08
C HIS A 238 4.75 13.97 -10.34
N THR A 239 5.42 12.88 -10.69
CA THR A 239 5.12 11.54 -10.17
C THR A 239 5.66 11.33 -8.75
N LEU A 240 6.87 11.81 -8.46
CA LEU A 240 7.53 11.62 -7.17
C LEU A 240 6.75 12.24 -6.00
N LEU A 241 6.02 13.34 -6.25
CA LEU A 241 5.18 13.99 -5.25
C LEU A 241 3.93 13.17 -4.88
N LEU A 242 3.56 12.21 -5.72
CA LEU A 242 2.31 11.44 -5.61
C LEU A 242 2.55 9.94 -5.35
N LEU A 243 3.75 9.54 -4.93
CA LEU A 243 4.07 8.13 -4.67
C LEU A 243 3.25 7.50 -3.55
N HIS A 244 2.54 8.29 -2.74
CA HIS A 244 1.56 7.76 -1.80
C HIS A 244 0.27 7.26 -2.49
N HIS A 245 0.11 7.51 -3.79
CA HIS A 245 -1.01 7.09 -4.64
C HIS A 245 -0.57 6.16 -5.79
N LEU A 246 0.35 5.22 -5.52
CA LEU A 246 0.95 4.34 -6.53
C LEU A 246 -0.08 3.61 -7.41
N ASP A 247 -1.16 3.10 -6.83
CA ASP A 247 -2.17 2.36 -7.58
C ASP A 247 -2.90 3.28 -8.58
N ALA A 248 -3.28 4.50 -8.16
CA ALA A 248 -3.88 5.51 -9.03
C ALA A 248 -2.90 6.02 -10.11
N LEU A 249 -1.62 6.21 -9.76
CA LEU A 249 -0.57 6.55 -10.72
C LEU A 249 -0.48 5.48 -11.81
N LYS A 250 -0.41 4.20 -11.43
CA LYS A 250 -0.31 3.10 -12.39
C LYS A 250 -1.50 3.09 -13.36
N ILE A 251 -2.72 3.31 -12.86
CA ILE A 251 -3.92 3.43 -13.70
C ILE A 251 -3.81 4.64 -14.63
N PHE A 252 -3.46 5.81 -14.11
CA PHE A 252 -3.33 7.03 -14.89
C PHE A 252 -2.36 6.86 -16.06
N PHE A 253 -1.15 6.38 -15.78
CA PHE A 253 -0.12 6.19 -16.79
C PHE A 253 -0.48 5.10 -17.82
N ASN A 254 -1.36 4.16 -17.49
CA ASN A 254 -1.89 3.19 -18.43
C ASN A 254 -2.98 3.81 -19.33
N VAL A 255 -3.92 4.51 -18.71
CA VAL A 255 -5.06 5.14 -19.38
C VAL A 255 -4.62 6.24 -20.34
N TYR A 256 -3.61 7.03 -19.97
CA TYR A 256 -3.12 8.17 -20.77
C TYR A 256 -1.78 7.90 -21.47
N LEU A 257 -1.40 6.63 -21.64
CA LEU A 257 -0.09 6.27 -22.20
C LEU A 257 0.21 6.99 -23.52
N GLN A 258 -0.75 7.03 -24.44
CA GLN A 258 -0.56 7.62 -25.77
C GLN A 258 -0.42 9.15 -25.70
N GLU A 259 -1.19 9.79 -24.84
CA GLU A 259 -1.17 11.23 -24.61
C GLU A 259 0.14 11.66 -23.93
N LEU A 260 0.66 10.85 -23.01
CA LEU A 260 1.94 11.09 -22.32
C LEU A 260 3.17 10.88 -23.21
N GLN A 261 3.06 10.03 -24.22
CA GLN A 261 4.11 9.86 -25.24
C GLN A 261 4.14 11.01 -26.26
N SER A 262 3.04 11.78 -26.37
CA SER A 262 2.97 12.94 -27.25
C SER A 262 3.49 14.20 -26.55
N ALA A 263 4.55 14.81 -27.08
CA ALA A 263 5.15 16.02 -26.49
C ALA A 263 4.16 17.19 -26.34
N ARG A 264 3.16 17.29 -27.24
CA ARG A 264 2.14 18.36 -27.19
C ARG A 264 1.10 18.12 -26.10
N ALA A 265 0.68 16.87 -25.90
CA ALA A 265 -0.40 16.53 -24.97
C ALA A 265 0.11 16.14 -23.58
N CYS A 266 1.40 15.83 -23.42
CA CYS A 266 1.97 15.39 -22.15
C CYS A 266 1.75 16.42 -21.03
N GLN A 267 2.00 17.71 -21.29
CA GLN A 267 1.87 18.74 -20.25
C GLN A 267 0.42 18.89 -19.78
N GLU A 268 -0.52 19.03 -20.71
CA GLU A 268 -1.96 19.09 -20.42
C GLU A 268 -2.48 17.83 -19.73
N THR A 269 -1.88 16.68 -20.05
CA THR A 269 -2.22 15.41 -19.41
C THR A 269 -1.71 15.39 -17.97
N LEU A 270 -0.46 15.78 -17.72
CA LEU A 270 0.10 15.84 -16.36
C LEU A 270 -0.64 16.80 -15.42
N GLU A 271 -1.27 17.86 -15.95
CA GLU A 271 -2.14 18.75 -15.16
C GLU A 271 -3.36 18.01 -14.57
N LYS A 272 -3.82 16.94 -15.21
CA LYS A 272 -4.92 16.09 -14.75
C LYS A 272 -4.51 15.16 -13.62
N LEU A 273 -3.22 14.89 -13.46
CA LEU A 273 -2.69 13.83 -12.60
C LEU A 273 -3.10 13.99 -11.13
N ASN A 274 -2.94 15.19 -10.58
CA ASN A 274 -3.29 15.47 -9.18
C ASN A 274 -4.78 15.21 -8.92
N LEU A 275 -5.65 15.76 -9.77
CA LEU A 275 -7.09 15.59 -9.63
C LEU A 275 -7.49 14.12 -9.83
N PHE A 276 -6.86 13.42 -10.79
CA PHE A 276 -7.10 11.99 -11.01
C PHE A 276 -6.77 11.16 -9.77
N CYS A 277 -5.60 11.39 -9.16
CA CYS A 277 -5.21 10.69 -7.94
C CYS A 277 -6.18 10.99 -6.78
N GLN A 278 -6.58 12.24 -6.60
CA GLN A 278 -7.54 12.64 -5.56
C GLN A 278 -8.90 11.96 -5.73
N LEU A 279 -9.45 11.92 -6.95
CA LEU A 279 -10.74 11.28 -7.25
C LEU A 279 -10.68 9.75 -7.23
N SER A 280 -9.49 9.15 -7.24
CA SER A 280 -9.31 7.69 -7.13
C SER A 280 -9.37 7.21 -5.68
N LEU A 281 -9.33 8.11 -4.70
CA LEU A 281 -9.34 7.76 -3.28
C LEU A 281 -10.77 7.68 -2.76
N PRO A 282 -11.04 6.76 -1.82
CA PRO A 282 -12.28 6.78 -1.07
C PRO A 282 -12.45 8.06 -0.26
N GLU A 283 -13.69 8.54 -0.18
CA GLU A 283 -14.09 9.64 0.68
C GLU A 283 -13.76 9.36 2.15
N LYS A 284 -13.49 10.44 2.90
CA LYS A 284 -13.24 10.34 4.33
C LYS A 284 -14.47 9.76 5.04
N GLY A 285 -14.30 8.63 5.70
CA GLY A 285 -15.38 7.91 6.38
C GLY A 285 -16.07 6.85 5.52
N SER A 286 -15.61 6.60 4.30
CA SER A 286 -16.02 5.41 3.55
C SER A 286 -15.61 4.15 4.30
N HIS A 287 -16.54 3.21 4.40
CA HIS A 287 -16.31 1.92 5.02
C HIS A 287 -15.96 0.84 4.00
N ASP A 288 -16.06 1.13 2.70
CA ASP A 288 -15.76 0.16 1.64
C ASP A 288 -14.28 -0.21 1.61
N ASP A 289 -13.99 -1.46 1.24
CA ASP A 289 -12.63 -1.95 1.10
C ASP A 289 -11.91 -1.16 -0.01
N VAL A 290 -10.65 -0.80 0.22
CA VAL A 290 -9.84 -0.10 -0.78
C VAL A 290 -9.46 -1.07 -1.89
N VAL A 291 -9.92 -0.79 -3.10
CA VAL A 291 -9.67 -1.61 -4.29
C VAL A 291 -8.64 -0.92 -5.18
N PRO A 292 -7.41 -1.46 -5.33
CA PRO A 292 -6.34 -0.84 -6.12
C PRO A 292 -6.66 -0.58 -7.59
N THR A 293 -7.61 -1.33 -8.16
CA THR A 293 -8.02 -1.21 -9.57
C THR A 293 -9.15 -0.20 -9.80
N ASN A 294 -9.72 0.38 -8.74
CA ASN A 294 -10.76 1.38 -8.90
C ASN A 294 -10.20 2.63 -9.58
N THR A 295 -10.83 3.01 -10.69
CA THR A 295 -10.59 4.31 -11.32
C THR A 295 -11.48 5.38 -10.68
N PRO A 296 -11.22 6.69 -10.92
CA PRO A 296 -12.10 7.75 -10.46
C PRO A 296 -13.58 7.55 -10.80
N LEU A 297 -13.87 6.99 -11.98
CA LEU A 297 -15.25 6.70 -12.40
C LEU A 297 -15.88 5.59 -11.56
N HIS A 298 -15.12 4.54 -11.21
CA HIS A 298 -15.62 3.49 -10.32
C HIS A 298 -15.88 4.05 -8.93
N GLN A 299 -14.94 4.83 -8.39
CA GLN A 299 -15.05 5.40 -7.05
C GLN A 299 -16.27 6.32 -6.92
N ALA A 300 -16.49 7.20 -7.89
CA ALA A 300 -17.65 8.09 -7.91
C ALA A 300 -19.00 7.34 -7.94
N VAL A 301 -19.07 6.21 -8.65
CA VAL A 301 -20.26 5.35 -8.70
C VAL A 301 -20.47 4.60 -7.38
N ILE A 302 -19.40 4.06 -6.78
CA ILE A 302 -19.45 3.36 -5.49
C ILE A 302 -19.96 4.28 -4.38
N GLU A 303 -19.51 5.53 -4.39
CA GLU A 303 -19.86 6.56 -3.39
C GLU A 303 -21.18 7.27 -3.69
N ARG A 304 -21.77 7.02 -4.87
CA ARG A 304 -22.99 7.69 -5.34
C ARG A 304 -22.81 9.23 -5.33
N ASN A 305 -21.61 9.69 -5.70
CA ASN A 305 -21.24 11.09 -5.69
C ASN A 305 -21.31 11.69 -7.11
N PRO A 306 -22.36 12.48 -7.43
CA PRO A 306 -22.52 13.07 -8.76
C PRO A 306 -21.44 14.11 -9.09
N PHE A 307 -20.90 14.81 -8.09
CA PHE A 307 -19.83 15.78 -8.26
C PHE A 307 -18.53 15.09 -8.68
N ASN A 308 -18.11 14.05 -7.95
CA ASN A 308 -16.93 13.26 -8.30
C ASN A 308 -17.11 12.57 -9.66
N LEU A 309 -18.34 12.14 -9.98
CA LEU A 309 -18.66 11.53 -11.27
C LEU A 309 -18.47 12.54 -12.41
N GLU A 310 -19.04 13.74 -12.29
CA GLU A 310 -18.91 14.78 -13.31
C GLU A 310 -17.44 15.16 -13.53
N HIS A 311 -16.68 15.37 -12.46
CA HIS A 311 -15.26 15.68 -12.55
C HIS A 311 -14.45 14.52 -13.16
N SER A 312 -14.76 13.27 -12.82
CA SER A 312 -14.13 12.09 -13.42
C SER A 312 -14.45 11.96 -14.91
N LEU A 313 -15.69 12.28 -15.33
CA LEU A 313 -16.10 12.27 -16.74
C LEU A 313 -15.43 13.36 -17.57
N ARG A 314 -15.03 14.49 -16.96
CA ARG A 314 -14.20 15.52 -17.63
C ARG A 314 -12.78 15.03 -17.91
N LEU A 315 -12.28 14.09 -17.12
CA LEU A 315 -10.99 13.44 -17.34
C LEU A 315 -11.11 12.32 -18.40
N ALA A 316 -12.29 11.75 -18.61
CA ALA A 316 -12.48 10.55 -19.41
C ALA A 316 -11.97 10.64 -20.87
N ASN A 317 -11.10 9.68 -21.21
CA ASN A 317 -10.82 9.25 -22.57
C ASN A 317 -11.44 7.84 -22.80
N SER A 318 -11.30 7.30 -24.02
CA SER A 318 -11.86 5.98 -24.34
C SER A 318 -11.30 4.87 -23.44
N LYS A 319 -9.99 4.89 -23.15
CA LYS A 319 -9.35 3.92 -22.25
C LYS A 319 -9.88 3.99 -20.82
N LEU A 320 -10.14 5.18 -20.27
CA LEU A 320 -10.67 5.33 -18.91
C LEU A 320 -12.09 4.76 -18.79
N LEU A 321 -12.92 4.96 -19.80
CA LEU A 321 -14.31 4.47 -19.83
C LEU A 321 -14.37 2.94 -19.96
N LEU A 322 -13.37 2.34 -20.59
CA LEU A 322 -13.25 0.90 -20.80
C LEU A 322 -12.36 0.22 -19.75
N ALA A 323 -11.69 0.98 -18.88
CA ALA A 323 -10.92 0.42 -17.79
C ALA A 323 -11.84 -0.35 -16.83
N THR A 324 -11.34 -1.47 -16.31
CA THR A 324 -12.13 -2.37 -15.47
C THR A 324 -11.59 -2.44 -14.04
N SER A 325 -12.52 -2.62 -13.09
CA SER A 325 -12.23 -3.03 -11.73
C SER A 325 -13.12 -4.25 -11.39
N TYR A 326 -12.50 -5.36 -10.97
CA TYR A 326 -13.17 -6.67 -10.87
C TYR A 326 -14.01 -7.03 -12.10
N ASP A 327 -13.42 -6.86 -13.30
CA ASP A 327 -14.06 -7.07 -14.61
C ASP A 327 -15.26 -6.17 -14.95
N ASN A 328 -15.65 -5.24 -14.08
CA ASN A 328 -16.71 -4.27 -14.36
C ASN A 328 -16.07 -3.01 -14.95
N THR A 329 -16.62 -2.48 -16.04
CA THR A 329 -16.43 -1.07 -16.39
C THR A 329 -17.29 -0.19 -15.48
N ALA A 330 -17.01 1.11 -15.41
CA ALA A 330 -17.82 2.04 -14.63
C ALA A 330 -19.31 2.05 -15.06
N LEU A 331 -19.59 1.85 -16.36
CA LEU A 331 -20.96 1.74 -16.87
C LEU A 331 -21.66 0.49 -16.32
N ILE A 332 -21.00 -0.67 -16.37
CA ILE A 332 -21.57 -1.91 -15.83
C ILE A 332 -21.78 -1.77 -14.34
N LEU A 333 -20.80 -1.24 -13.62
CA LEU A 333 -20.91 -1.01 -12.19
C LEU A 333 -22.12 -0.14 -11.85
N ALA A 334 -22.33 0.98 -12.56
CA ALA A 334 -23.48 1.85 -12.34
C ALA A 334 -24.81 1.12 -12.59
N CYS A 335 -24.94 0.38 -13.70
CA CYS A 335 -26.14 -0.42 -13.99
C CYS A 335 -26.37 -1.50 -12.92
N LYS A 336 -25.32 -2.17 -12.48
CA LYS A 336 -25.33 -3.24 -11.48
C LYS A 336 -25.67 -2.75 -10.08
N LEU A 337 -25.27 -1.54 -9.73
CA LEU A 337 -25.66 -0.87 -8.49
C LEU A 337 -27.04 -0.20 -8.57
N ALA A 338 -27.75 -0.36 -9.69
CA ALA A 338 -29.02 0.31 -9.99
C ALA A 338 -28.94 1.85 -9.98
N ASP A 339 -27.76 2.43 -10.17
CA ASP A 339 -27.58 3.89 -10.32
C ASP A 339 -27.86 4.30 -11.77
N ARG A 340 -29.16 4.42 -12.07
CA ARG A 340 -29.64 4.75 -13.41
C ARG A 340 -29.08 6.08 -13.92
N GLU A 341 -29.00 7.08 -13.06
CA GLU A 341 -28.57 8.43 -13.46
C GLU A 341 -27.06 8.44 -13.74
N ALA A 342 -26.23 7.82 -12.91
CA ALA A 342 -24.80 7.68 -13.20
C ALA A 342 -24.55 6.90 -14.50
N ALA A 343 -25.28 5.80 -14.71
CA ALA A 343 -25.19 5.00 -15.93
C ALA A 343 -25.49 5.84 -17.19
N LYS A 344 -26.52 6.70 -17.15
CA LYS A 344 -26.83 7.62 -18.26
C LYS A 344 -25.73 8.64 -18.54
N HIS A 345 -25.14 9.22 -17.51
CA HIS A 345 -24.03 10.19 -17.67
C HIS A 345 -22.80 9.53 -18.28
N ILE A 346 -22.44 8.33 -17.81
CA ILE A 346 -21.32 7.54 -18.35
C ILE A 346 -21.61 7.13 -19.79
N LEU A 347 -22.80 6.62 -20.08
CA LEU A 347 -23.22 6.21 -21.42
C LEU A 347 -23.19 7.36 -22.41
N LYS A 348 -23.67 8.54 -22.01
CA LYS A 348 -23.57 9.76 -22.83
C LYS A 348 -22.11 10.04 -23.20
N LYS A 349 -21.20 9.97 -22.24
CA LYS A 349 -19.78 10.20 -22.50
C LYS A 349 -19.16 9.11 -23.39
N MET A 350 -19.55 7.86 -23.20
CA MET A 350 -19.14 6.75 -24.07
C MET A 350 -19.61 6.95 -25.52
N ARG A 351 -20.84 7.44 -25.74
CA ARG A 351 -21.34 7.77 -27.08
C ARG A 351 -20.56 8.91 -27.73
N GLU A 352 -20.25 9.97 -26.99
CA GLU A 352 -19.43 11.09 -27.47
C GLU A 352 -18.06 10.61 -27.96
N LEU A 353 -17.45 9.66 -27.24
CA LEU A 353 -16.13 9.09 -27.55
C LEU A 353 -16.18 7.81 -28.39
N LYS A 354 -17.37 7.39 -28.83
CA LYS A 354 -17.61 6.16 -29.62
C LYS A 354 -17.02 4.89 -28.98
N CYS A 355 -17.11 4.77 -27.66
CA CYS A 355 -16.67 3.59 -26.93
C CYS A 355 -17.65 2.42 -27.12
N ASP A 356 -17.12 1.20 -27.11
CA ASP A 356 -17.94 -0.01 -27.07
C ASP A 356 -18.67 -0.13 -25.71
N VAL A 357 -19.97 -0.43 -25.77
CA VAL A 357 -20.84 -0.59 -24.59
C VAL A 357 -21.13 -2.07 -24.27
N ASN A 358 -20.54 -2.99 -25.03
CA ASN A 358 -20.79 -4.44 -24.95
C ASN A 358 -19.83 -5.21 -24.05
N HIS A 359 -18.97 -4.52 -23.28
CA HIS A 359 -18.16 -5.17 -22.25
C HIS A 359 -19.08 -5.99 -21.32
N ALA A 360 -18.58 -7.15 -20.90
CA ALA A 360 -19.30 -8.06 -20.03
C ALA A 360 -18.50 -8.28 -18.75
N ASP A 361 -19.19 -8.36 -17.62
CA ASP A 361 -18.56 -8.70 -16.34
C ASP A 361 -18.17 -10.19 -16.27
N HIS A 362 -17.62 -10.59 -15.13
CA HIS A 362 -17.26 -11.98 -14.80
C HIS A 362 -18.39 -13.00 -15.08
N HIS A 363 -19.66 -12.59 -14.99
CA HIS A 363 -20.82 -13.44 -15.26
C HIS A 363 -21.31 -13.39 -16.71
N GLY A 364 -20.61 -12.66 -17.58
CA GLY A 364 -21.02 -12.40 -18.95
C GLY A 364 -22.21 -11.43 -19.03
N MET A 365 -22.54 -10.71 -17.96
CA MET A 365 -23.59 -9.70 -17.99
C MET A 365 -23.02 -8.38 -18.52
N THR A 366 -23.69 -7.82 -19.51
CA THR A 366 -23.41 -6.48 -20.05
C THR A 366 -24.27 -5.42 -19.34
N ALA A 367 -23.99 -4.14 -19.57
CA ALA A 367 -24.83 -3.05 -19.07
C ALA A 367 -26.32 -3.20 -19.44
N LEU A 368 -26.62 -3.70 -20.65
CA LEU A 368 -27.99 -3.94 -21.10
C LEU A 368 -28.68 -5.08 -20.33
N HIS A 369 -27.95 -6.13 -19.97
CA HIS A 369 -28.50 -7.20 -19.14
C HIS A 369 -28.95 -6.67 -17.77
N TRP A 370 -28.12 -5.84 -17.13
CA TRP A 370 -28.41 -5.21 -15.85
C TRP A 370 -29.57 -4.20 -15.95
N ALA A 371 -29.59 -3.35 -16.99
CA ALA A 371 -30.69 -2.39 -17.20
C ALA A 371 -32.05 -3.11 -17.38
N ARG A 372 -32.08 -4.22 -18.13
CA ARG A 372 -33.29 -5.03 -18.32
C ARG A 372 -33.72 -5.77 -17.05
N PHE A 373 -32.76 -6.23 -16.24
CA PHE A 373 -33.06 -6.84 -14.95
C PHE A 373 -33.80 -5.89 -14.01
N TYR A 374 -33.40 -4.61 -13.95
CA TYR A 374 -34.05 -3.59 -13.13
C TYR A 374 -35.27 -2.92 -13.79
N HIS A 375 -35.66 -3.35 -15.00
CA HIS A 375 -36.76 -2.72 -15.75
C HIS A 375 -36.51 -1.22 -16.03
N PHE A 376 -35.26 -0.82 -16.25
CA PHE A 376 -34.90 0.53 -16.68
C PHE A 376 -35.02 0.65 -18.20
N ASP A 377 -36.25 0.74 -18.70
CA ASP A 377 -36.54 0.75 -20.13
C ASP A 377 -35.95 1.95 -20.87
N ASP A 378 -35.97 3.12 -20.25
CA ASP A 378 -35.35 4.33 -20.78
C ASP A 378 -33.83 4.16 -20.99
N LEU A 379 -33.13 3.67 -19.97
CA LEU A 379 -31.71 3.36 -20.06
C LEU A 379 -31.44 2.22 -21.06
N SER A 380 -32.32 1.21 -21.12
CA SER A 380 -32.19 0.09 -22.06
C SER A 380 -32.28 0.56 -23.51
N MET A 381 -33.22 1.47 -23.82
CA MET A 381 -33.34 2.09 -25.14
C MET A 381 -32.11 2.95 -25.46
N GLU A 382 -31.60 3.73 -24.50
CA GLU A 382 -30.39 4.52 -24.69
C GLU A 382 -29.16 3.65 -24.95
N LEU A 383 -29.03 2.51 -24.26
CA LEU A 383 -27.95 1.53 -24.48
C LEU A 383 -28.03 0.89 -25.87
N ILE A 384 -29.22 0.48 -26.31
CA ILE A 384 -29.43 -0.07 -27.66
C ILE A 384 -29.08 0.98 -28.72
N ALA A 385 -29.52 2.23 -28.53
CA ALA A 385 -29.16 3.34 -29.41
C ALA A 385 -27.66 3.66 -29.41
N ALA A 386 -26.92 3.27 -28.37
CA ALA A 386 -25.47 3.35 -28.28
C ALA A 386 -24.74 2.14 -28.91
N GLY A 387 -25.47 1.15 -29.44
CA GLY A 387 -24.89 -0.05 -30.05
C GLY A 387 -24.77 -1.26 -29.13
N ALA A 388 -25.53 -1.31 -28.02
CA ALA A 388 -25.60 -2.50 -27.19
C ALA A 388 -26.25 -3.67 -27.96
N ASN A 389 -25.59 -4.83 -27.95
CA ASN A 389 -26.01 -6.03 -28.63
C ASN A 389 -26.92 -6.88 -27.73
N GLU A 390 -28.18 -7.00 -28.13
CA GLU A 390 -29.22 -7.74 -27.42
C GLU A 390 -29.03 -9.26 -27.46
N GLU A 391 -28.24 -9.77 -28.42
CA GLU A 391 -28.00 -11.20 -28.64
C GLU A 391 -26.88 -11.78 -27.79
N LEU A 392 -26.11 -10.94 -27.09
CA LEU A 392 -25.07 -11.40 -26.17
C LEU A 392 -25.70 -12.23 -25.05
N LYS A 393 -25.00 -13.29 -24.66
CA LYS A 393 -25.45 -14.22 -23.63
C LYS A 393 -24.49 -14.21 -22.46
N THR A 394 -25.06 -14.25 -21.26
CA THR A 394 -24.32 -14.51 -20.03
C THR A 394 -23.69 -15.90 -20.04
N THR A 395 -22.80 -16.18 -19.09
CA THR A 395 -22.18 -17.50 -18.93
C THR A 395 -23.20 -18.64 -18.75
N ASN A 396 -24.41 -18.32 -18.25
CA ASN A 396 -25.52 -19.27 -18.11
C ASN A 396 -26.43 -19.33 -19.36
N GLY A 397 -26.02 -18.74 -20.48
CA GLY A 397 -26.74 -18.76 -21.76
C GLY A 397 -27.99 -17.86 -21.83
N LYS A 398 -28.15 -16.92 -20.89
CA LYS A 398 -29.30 -16.00 -20.84
C LYS A 398 -28.95 -14.69 -21.56
N ASN A 399 -29.83 -14.19 -22.42
CA ASN A 399 -29.69 -12.89 -23.08
C ASN A 399 -30.51 -11.80 -22.36
N CYS A 400 -30.44 -10.55 -22.81
CA CYS A 400 -31.15 -9.43 -22.18
C CYS A 400 -32.68 -9.64 -22.13
N THR A 401 -33.27 -10.32 -23.13
CA THR A 401 -34.71 -10.60 -23.18
C THR A 401 -35.18 -11.51 -22.04
N TYR A 402 -34.33 -12.43 -21.58
CA TYR A 402 -34.60 -13.25 -20.41
C TYR A 402 -34.75 -12.36 -19.17
N PHE A 403 -33.81 -11.43 -18.94
CA PHE A 403 -33.84 -10.56 -17.77
C PHE A 403 -35.01 -9.59 -17.78
N ALA A 404 -35.43 -9.11 -18.96
CA ALA A 404 -36.63 -8.28 -19.10
C ALA A 404 -37.93 -9.02 -18.74
N LYS A 405 -38.05 -10.30 -19.13
CA LYS A 405 -39.31 -11.06 -19.02
C LYS A 405 -39.39 -11.94 -17.77
N HIS A 406 -38.26 -12.38 -17.22
CA HIS A 406 -38.24 -13.36 -16.14
C HIS A 406 -38.64 -12.72 -14.80
N GLN A 407 -39.64 -13.27 -14.12
CA GLN A 407 -40.07 -12.79 -12.81
C GLN A 407 -39.09 -13.27 -11.74
N PHE A 408 -38.23 -12.37 -11.26
CA PHE A 408 -37.31 -12.67 -10.18
C PHE A 408 -38.05 -12.72 -8.85
N THR A 409 -38.05 -13.90 -8.23
CA THR A 409 -38.70 -14.14 -6.95
C THR A 409 -37.65 -14.31 -5.85
N LEU A 410 -38.09 -14.35 -4.58
CA LEU A 410 -37.19 -14.69 -3.47
C LEU A 410 -36.45 -16.01 -3.69
N ALA A 411 -36.98 -16.96 -4.48
CA ALA A 411 -36.33 -18.22 -4.79
C ALA A 411 -35.06 -18.07 -5.65
N ASP A 412 -34.98 -17.02 -6.48
CA ASP A 412 -33.82 -16.73 -7.32
C ASP A 412 -32.71 -16.05 -6.52
N PHE A 413 -33.08 -15.42 -5.39
CA PHE A 413 -32.21 -14.81 -4.38
C PHE A 413 -31.89 -15.73 -3.19
N LYS A 414 -32.04 -17.06 -3.36
CA LYS A 414 -31.69 -18.06 -2.33
C LYS A 414 -30.24 -18.53 -2.43
N ILE A 415 -29.66 -18.73 -1.25
CA ILE A 415 -28.35 -19.32 -0.98
C ILE A 415 -28.51 -20.82 -0.78
N GLU A 416 -28.07 -21.61 -1.77
CA GLU A 416 -27.94 -23.08 -1.69
C GLU A 416 -29.14 -23.86 -1.11
N GLY A 417 -30.36 -23.32 -1.23
CA GLY A 417 -31.57 -23.99 -0.73
C GLY A 417 -31.70 -24.12 0.81
N ARG A 418 -30.81 -23.52 1.63
CA ARG A 418 -30.91 -23.50 3.11
C ARG A 418 -30.60 -22.13 3.71
N GLU A 419 -31.10 -21.87 4.93
CA GLU A 419 -30.63 -20.76 5.77
C GLU A 419 -29.17 -20.98 6.21
N ILE A 420 -28.44 -19.87 6.34
CA ILE A 420 -26.98 -19.72 6.21
C ILE A 420 -26.16 -20.55 7.20
N ALA A 421 -25.17 -21.27 6.67
CA ALA A 421 -23.93 -21.67 7.34
C ALA A 421 -22.74 -21.46 6.39
N GLU A 422 -21.54 -21.33 6.95
CA GLU A 422 -20.34 -20.62 6.46
C GLU A 422 -19.68 -21.03 5.12
N ASP A 423 -18.86 -20.09 4.64
CA ASP A 423 -17.74 -20.11 3.70
C ASP A 423 -17.91 -20.37 2.20
N PHE A 424 -19.02 -20.92 1.71
CA PHE A 424 -19.31 -20.85 0.28
C PHE A 424 -20.80 -20.68 0.04
N PHE A 425 -21.16 -19.67 -0.75
CA PHE A 425 -22.53 -19.44 -1.16
C PHE A 425 -22.60 -19.25 -2.67
N LYS A 426 -23.47 -20.03 -3.29
CA LYS A 426 -23.91 -19.85 -4.68
C LYS A 426 -25.40 -19.50 -4.73
N LEU A 427 -25.75 -18.35 -5.33
CA LEU A 427 -27.13 -18.11 -5.75
C LEU A 427 -27.53 -19.11 -6.83
N LYS A 428 -28.82 -19.44 -6.89
CA LYS A 428 -29.39 -20.21 -8.00
C LYS A 428 -29.04 -19.57 -9.36
N ASN A 429 -29.09 -18.25 -9.44
CA ASN A 429 -28.49 -17.50 -10.53
C ASN A 429 -27.22 -16.84 -10.03
N CYS A 430 -26.06 -17.43 -10.35
CA CYS A 430 -24.76 -16.94 -9.90
C CYS A 430 -24.49 -15.48 -10.33
N ALA A 431 -25.11 -15.00 -11.41
CA ALA A 431 -24.96 -13.61 -11.84
C ALA A 431 -25.59 -12.59 -10.89
N LEU A 432 -26.55 -13.01 -10.06
CA LEU A 432 -27.19 -12.14 -9.07
C LEU A 432 -26.39 -12.05 -7.75
N THR A 433 -25.28 -12.78 -7.64
CA THR A 433 -24.50 -12.86 -6.38
C THR A 433 -23.99 -11.47 -5.98
N ASP A 434 -23.65 -10.67 -6.98
CA ASP A 434 -23.15 -9.33 -6.77
C ASP A 434 -24.22 -8.35 -6.26
N ILE A 435 -25.51 -8.58 -6.55
CA ILE A 435 -26.61 -7.80 -5.95
C ILE A 435 -26.57 -7.92 -4.43
N ALA A 436 -26.22 -9.09 -3.94
CA ALA A 436 -26.20 -9.36 -2.52
C ALA A 436 -24.98 -8.72 -1.83
N PHE A 437 -23.82 -8.65 -2.50
CA PHE A 437 -22.64 -7.92 -2.01
C PHE A 437 -22.84 -6.40 -1.95
N HIS A 438 -23.70 -5.84 -2.80
CA HIS A 438 -23.92 -4.39 -2.90
C HIS A 438 -25.34 -3.96 -2.54
N ALA A 439 -26.04 -4.76 -1.72
CA ALA A 439 -27.45 -4.56 -1.41
C ALA A 439 -27.73 -3.21 -0.72
N ASP A 440 -26.79 -2.69 0.07
CA ASP A 440 -26.85 -1.36 0.67
C ASP A 440 -26.93 -0.26 -0.39
N LYS A 441 -26.01 -0.28 -1.36
CA LYS A 441 -25.91 0.71 -2.44
C LYS A 441 -27.11 0.62 -3.37
N ILE A 442 -27.50 -0.60 -3.75
CA ILE A 442 -28.69 -0.85 -4.57
C ILE A 442 -29.95 -0.34 -3.85
N ALA A 443 -30.09 -0.63 -2.55
CA ALA A 443 -31.24 -0.16 -1.78
C ALA A 443 -31.30 1.37 -1.70
N LEU A 444 -30.16 2.05 -1.56
CA LEU A 444 -30.10 3.51 -1.57
C LEU A 444 -30.44 4.10 -2.96
N ASN A 445 -29.88 3.54 -4.03
CA ASN A 445 -30.15 3.98 -5.41
C ASN A 445 -31.61 3.82 -5.81
N LEU A 446 -32.21 2.68 -5.44
CA LEU A 446 -33.63 2.39 -5.68
C LEU A 446 -34.59 3.04 -4.67
N LYS A 447 -34.06 3.78 -3.68
CA LYS A 447 -34.83 4.42 -2.59
C LYS A 447 -35.65 3.42 -1.76
N LEU A 448 -35.13 2.21 -1.56
CA LEU A 448 -35.70 1.17 -0.69
C LEU A 448 -35.36 1.38 0.79
N THR A 449 -34.43 2.29 1.08
CA THR A 449 -33.92 2.62 2.42
C THR A 449 -33.39 4.06 2.45
N THR A 450 -32.96 4.52 3.63
CA THR A 450 -32.30 5.81 3.84
C THR A 450 -30.86 5.61 4.30
N SER A 451 -29.99 6.60 4.06
CA SER A 451 -28.61 6.54 4.56
C SER A 451 -28.52 6.36 6.07
N LYS A 452 -29.51 6.89 6.81
CA LYS A 452 -29.62 6.71 8.26
C LYS A 452 -29.90 5.25 8.63
N GLU A 453 -30.87 4.60 8.00
CA GLU A 453 -31.19 3.18 8.26
C GLU A 453 -29.99 2.28 7.95
N VAL A 454 -29.26 2.53 6.87
CA VAL A 454 -28.02 1.78 6.54
C VAL A 454 -26.96 1.98 7.62
N LEU A 455 -26.75 3.22 8.07
CA LEU A 455 -25.78 3.52 9.12
C LEU A 455 -26.18 2.90 10.46
N ASP A 456 -27.46 2.97 10.84
CA ASP A 456 -27.99 2.38 12.07
C ASP A 456 -27.81 0.84 12.04
N LEU A 457 -28.12 0.18 10.92
CA LEU A 457 -27.88 -1.27 10.75
C LEU A 457 -26.40 -1.61 10.90
N TYR A 458 -25.53 -0.82 10.28
CA TYR A 458 -24.09 -1.01 10.33
C TYR A 458 -23.51 -0.84 11.74
N GLN A 459 -23.95 0.19 12.47
CA GLN A 459 -23.49 0.48 13.83
C GLN A 459 -23.97 -0.57 14.84
N ASN A 460 -25.14 -1.17 14.60
CA ASN A 460 -25.71 -2.20 15.48
C ASN A 460 -25.09 -3.59 15.29
N ASP A 461 -24.19 -3.79 14.32
CA ASP A 461 -23.50 -5.06 14.08
C ASP A 461 -21.97 -4.88 14.07
N GLU A 462 -21.33 -5.17 15.22
CA GLU A 462 -19.88 -5.07 15.38
C GLU A 462 -19.12 -5.94 14.36
N THR A 463 -19.70 -7.05 13.92
CA THR A 463 -19.04 -7.97 12.99
C THR A 463 -19.06 -7.45 11.56
N ALA A 464 -20.10 -6.70 11.17
CA ALA A 464 -20.20 -5.99 9.90
C ALA A 464 -19.20 -4.81 9.80
N GLN A 465 -18.81 -4.26 10.96
CA GLN A 465 -17.77 -3.23 11.04
C GLN A 465 -16.36 -3.77 10.75
N ILE A 466 -16.12 -5.05 11.07
CA ILE A 466 -14.81 -5.68 10.98
C ILE A 466 -14.62 -6.45 9.66
N ARG A 467 -15.66 -7.11 9.13
CA ARG A 467 -15.56 -7.92 7.90
C ARG A 467 -16.62 -7.54 6.86
N SER A 468 -16.18 -7.24 5.64
CA SER A 468 -17.07 -6.96 4.50
C SER A 468 -18.00 -8.13 4.15
N SER A 469 -17.57 -9.38 4.38
CA SER A 469 -18.42 -10.58 4.25
C SER A 469 -19.64 -10.60 5.17
N ASN A 470 -19.60 -9.89 6.30
CA ASN A 470 -20.74 -9.85 7.23
C ASN A 470 -21.77 -8.78 6.81
N ARG A 471 -21.31 -7.74 6.10
CA ARG A 471 -22.20 -6.71 5.51
C ARG A 471 -23.13 -7.30 4.46
N PHE A 472 -22.63 -8.28 3.70
CA PHE A 472 -23.44 -9.07 2.78
C PHE A 472 -24.69 -9.61 3.50
N PHE A 473 -24.53 -10.30 4.63
CA PHE A 473 -25.67 -10.91 5.33
C PHE A 473 -26.59 -9.86 5.93
N LEU A 474 -26.01 -8.83 6.53
CA LEU A 474 -26.74 -7.75 7.15
C LEU A 474 -27.66 -7.04 6.15
N PHE A 475 -27.11 -6.56 5.04
CA PHE A 475 -27.87 -5.75 4.08
C PHE A 475 -28.73 -6.60 3.15
N PHE A 476 -28.20 -7.71 2.62
CA PHE A 476 -28.97 -8.53 1.69
C PHE A 476 -30.21 -9.13 2.35
N LYS A 477 -30.11 -9.69 3.56
CA LYS A 477 -31.29 -10.23 4.27
C LYS A 477 -32.34 -9.15 4.48
N THR A 478 -31.90 -7.95 4.84
CA THR A 478 -32.78 -6.83 5.19
C THR A 478 -33.51 -6.28 3.96
N PHE A 479 -32.81 -6.17 2.81
CA PHE A 479 -33.34 -5.46 1.65
C PHE A 479 -33.83 -6.37 0.51
N ARG A 480 -33.51 -7.66 0.48
CA ARG A 480 -33.91 -8.56 -0.63
C ARG A 480 -35.42 -8.64 -0.86
N THR A 481 -36.22 -8.63 0.19
CA THR A 481 -37.69 -8.65 0.07
C THR A 481 -38.20 -7.36 -0.55
N ARG A 482 -37.68 -6.21 -0.08
CA ARG A 482 -38.00 -4.89 -0.65
C ARG A 482 -37.61 -4.82 -2.13
N LEU A 483 -36.47 -5.40 -2.50
CA LEU A 483 -36.02 -5.46 -3.90
C LEU A 483 -36.96 -6.31 -4.77
N VAL A 484 -37.37 -7.49 -4.33
CA VAL A 484 -38.29 -8.35 -5.09
C VAL A 484 -39.66 -7.69 -5.27
N GLU A 485 -40.20 -7.07 -4.21
CA GLU A 485 -41.45 -6.30 -4.30
C GLU A 485 -41.32 -5.12 -5.26
N TRP A 486 -40.18 -4.43 -5.23
CA TRP A 486 -39.90 -3.32 -6.15
C TRP A 486 -39.82 -3.79 -7.61
N LEU A 487 -39.12 -4.88 -7.89
CA LEU A 487 -39.05 -5.48 -9.24
C LEU A 487 -40.43 -5.91 -9.75
N GLY A 488 -41.28 -6.44 -8.87
CA GLY A 488 -42.67 -6.77 -9.20
C GLY A 488 -43.47 -5.54 -9.63
N LYS A 489 -43.36 -4.44 -8.89
CA LYS A 489 -44.03 -3.17 -9.21
C LYS A 489 -43.54 -2.56 -10.53
N GLN A 490 -42.23 -2.56 -10.80
CA GLN A 490 -41.72 -2.00 -12.06
C GLN A 490 -42.31 -2.74 -13.27
N ARG A 491 -42.34 -4.07 -13.21
CA ARG A 491 -42.93 -4.88 -14.26
C ARG A 491 -44.42 -4.58 -14.49
N GLU A 492 -45.20 -4.36 -13.43
CA GLU A 492 -46.61 -3.98 -13.56
C GLU A 492 -46.76 -2.64 -14.30
N LEU A 493 -45.89 -1.67 -14.02
CA LEU A 493 -45.87 -0.39 -14.72
C LEU A 493 -45.51 -0.56 -16.21
N ASP A 494 -44.55 -1.43 -16.54
CA ASP A 494 -44.17 -1.74 -17.93
C ASP A 494 -45.33 -2.39 -18.71
N TYR A 495 -46.10 -3.28 -18.07
CA TYR A 495 -47.28 -3.87 -18.70
C TYR A 495 -48.36 -2.82 -18.97
N GLN A 496 -48.58 -1.90 -18.03
CA GLN A 496 -49.55 -0.82 -18.20
C GLN A 496 -49.15 0.17 -19.30
N SER A 497 -47.87 0.53 -19.40
CA SER A 497 -47.36 1.43 -20.44
C SER A 497 -47.47 0.79 -21.84
N SER A 498 -47.07 -0.48 -21.97
CA SER A 498 -47.17 -1.21 -23.24
C SER A 498 -48.61 -1.45 -23.69
N SER A 499 -49.54 -1.70 -22.75
CA SER A 499 -50.97 -1.80 -23.08
C SER A 499 -51.53 -0.47 -23.59
N LEU A 500 -51.19 0.66 -22.93
CA LEU A 500 -51.64 1.99 -23.33
C LEU A 500 -51.08 2.41 -24.71
N GLU A 501 -49.81 2.10 -25.01
CA GLU A 501 -49.24 2.33 -26.35
C GLU A 501 -49.89 1.46 -27.43
N SER A 502 -50.25 0.22 -27.09
CA SER A 502 -50.95 -0.68 -28.02
C SER A 502 -52.39 -0.23 -28.30
N GLU A 503 -53.11 0.31 -27.31
CA GLU A 503 -54.45 0.87 -27.48
C GLU A 503 -54.42 2.18 -28.29
N GLN A 504 -53.42 3.04 -28.10
CA GLN A 504 -53.25 4.26 -28.90
C GLN A 504 -52.87 4.00 -30.36
N ARG A 505 -52.19 2.89 -30.67
CA ARG A 505 -51.91 2.48 -32.06
C ARG A 505 -53.10 1.82 -32.77
N VAL A 506 -54.13 1.41 -32.02
CA VAL A 506 -55.33 0.73 -32.57
C VAL A 506 -56.48 1.71 -32.85
N ALA A 507 -56.32 3.01 -32.57
CA ALA A 507 -57.30 4.04 -32.93
C ALA A 507 -56.89 4.86 -34.17
N PRO A 508 -57.27 4.44 -35.39
CA PRO A 508 -57.57 5.36 -36.48
C PRO A 508 -59.10 5.50 -36.59
N GLY A 509 -59.61 6.69 -36.29
CA GLY A 509 -61.00 7.09 -36.53
C GLY A 509 -61.04 8.50 -37.07
#